data_AF-A0A2S6N719-F1
#
_entry.id   AF-A0A2S6N719-F1
#
_cell.length_a   1.000
_cell.length_b   1.000
_cell.length_c   1.000
_cell.angle_alpha   90.00
_cell.angle_beta   90.00
_cell.angle_gamma   90.00
#
_symmetry.space_group_name_H-M   'P 1'
#
loop_
_entity.id
_entity.type
_entity.pdbx_description
1 polymer ?
#
loop_
_entity_poly.entity_id
_entity_poly.type
_entity_poly.pdbx_seq_one_letter_code
_entity_poly.pdbx_strand_id
1 'polypeptide(L)' 'MASILLTDATWFTPSVPVTVCRDPKDNKSLELALAAGAAILISSDKDLHALDPWRGVRILSPAGYLAAG' A
#
# COMPACT_ATOMS: atom_id res chain seq x y z
N MET A 1 8.55 9.86 -19.08
CA MET A 1 7.48 9.47 -18.13
C MET A 1 7.99 9.13 -16.73
N ALA A 2 9.27 8.80 -16.51
CA ALA A 2 9.83 8.59 -15.16
C ALA A 2 9.99 9.87 -14.30
N SER A 3 9.90 11.06 -14.90
CA SER A 3 10.23 12.33 -14.21
C SER A 3 9.26 12.71 -13.09
N ILE A 4 7.96 12.36 -13.19
CA ILE A 4 6.96 12.75 -12.19
C ILE A 4 7.15 12.00 -10.87
N LEU A 5 7.58 10.73 -10.93
CA LEU A 5 7.80 9.92 -9.74
C LEU A 5 9.04 10.36 -8.94
N LEU A 6 9.95 11.13 -9.54
CA LEU A 6 11.19 11.54 -8.91
C LEU A 6 11.13 12.92 -8.26
N THR A 7 10.13 13.74 -8.60
CA THR A 7 10.02 15.11 -8.07
C THR A 7 9.27 15.21 -6.76
N ASP A 8 8.35 14.27 -6.47
CA ASP A 8 7.41 14.41 -5.33
C ASP A 8 7.15 13.09 -4.60
N ALA A 9 8.19 12.25 -4.49
CA ALA A 9 8.13 10.97 -3.77
C ALA A 9 9.09 10.93 -2.59
N THR A 10 8.64 10.30 -1.50
CA THR A 10 9.53 9.92 -0.39
C THR A 10 9.93 8.47 -0.55
N TRP A 11 11.23 8.21 -0.49
CA TRP A 11 11.77 6.86 -0.61
C TRP A 11 11.77 6.15 0.75
N PHE A 12 11.32 4.91 0.75
CA PHE A 12 11.37 4.03 1.92
C PHE A 12 12.07 2.73 1.54
N THR A 13 12.79 2.15 2.50
CA THR A 13 13.36 0.82 2.40
C THR A 13 12.61 -0.10 3.35
N PRO A 14 11.76 -1.01 2.84
CA PRO A 14 11.06 -1.95 3.70
C PRO A 14 12.02 -2.87 4.44
N SER A 15 11.82 -3.04 5.74
CA SER A 15 12.67 -3.84 6.63
C SER A 15 11.97 -5.04 7.26
N VAL A 16 10.63 -5.08 7.18
CA VAL A 16 9.81 -6.15 7.74
C VAL A 16 9.22 -6.98 6.60
N PRO A 17 9.59 -8.26 6.46
CA PRO A 17 9.02 -9.11 5.43
C PRO A 17 7.56 -9.45 5.75
N VAL A 18 6.74 -9.52 4.70
CA VAL A 18 5.31 -9.86 4.78
C VAL A 18 5.05 -11.04 3.85
N THR A 19 4.26 -12.02 4.30
CA THR A 19 3.92 -13.23 3.53
C THR A 19 2.44 -13.58 3.67
N VAL A 20 1.57 -12.58 3.53
CA VAL A 20 0.12 -12.74 3.74
C VAL A 20 -0.69 -12.66 2.44
N CYS A 21 -0.13 -12.05 1.39
CA CYS A 21 -0.78 -11.99 0.09
C CYS A 21 -0.79 -13.37 -0.57
N ARG A 22 -1.84 -13.64 -1.35
CA ARG A 22 -1.96 -14.84 -2.19
C ARG A 22 -0.91 -14.85 -3.29
N ASP A 23 -0.67 -13.71 -3.94
CA ASP A 23 0.50 -13.49 -4.79
C ASP A 23 1.63 -12.89 -3.93
N PRO A 24 2.76 -13.60 -3.77
CA PRO A 24 3.90 -13.10 -3.00
C PRO A 24 4.44 -11.74 -3.49
N LYS A 25 4.18 -11.34 -4.73
CA LYS A 25 4.66 -10.07 -5.31
C LYS A 25 3.97 -8.85 -4.71
N ASP A 26 2.75 -9.00 -4.18
CA ASP A 26 1.98 -7.88 -3.63
C ASP A 26 2.33 -7.60 -2.17
N ASN A 27 3.07 -8.51 -1.52
CA ASN A 27 3.58 -8.30 -0.17
C ASN A 27 4.40 -7.00 -0.08
N LYS A 28 5.19 -6.65 -1.11
CA LYS A 28 6.02 -5.44 -1.12
C LYS A 28 5.24 -4.15 -0.84
N SER A 29 3.96 -4.10 -1.24
CA SER A 29 3.09 -2.93 -1.01
C SER A 29 2.73 -2.81 0.47
N LEU A 30 2.49 -3.95 1.13
CA LEU A 30 2.24 -4.03 2.57
C LEU A 30 3.51 -3.75 3.38
N GLU A 31 4.64 -4.29 2.95
CA GLU A 31 5.96 -4.00 3.56
C GLU A 31 6.27 -2.50 3.48
N LEU A 32 5.99 -1.87 2.32
CA LEU A 32 6.12 -0.44 2.13
C LEU A 32 5.19 0.35 3.04
N ALA A 33 3.92 -0.05 3.18
CA ALA A 33 2.97 0.62 4.06
C ALA A 33 3.46 0.61 5.52
N LEU A 34 4.05 -0.50 5.99
CA LEU A 34 4.68 -0.56 7.31
C LEU A 34 5.90 0.36 7.42
N ALA A 35 6.79 0.33 6.43
CA ALA A 35 7.99 1.16 6.42
C ALA A 35 7.68 2.67 6.40
N ALA A 36 6.60 3.04 5.71
CA ALA A 36 6.12 4.41 5.64
C ALA A 36 5.28 4.83 6.87
N GLY A 37 4.91 3.89 7.74
CA GLY A 37 3.95 4.16 8.82
C GLY A 37 2.59 4.63 8.30
N ALA A 38 2.18 4.13 7.14
CA ALA A 38 0.99 4.62 6.45
C ALA A 38 -0.29 4.23 7.18
N ALA A 39 -1.21 5.18 7.34
CA ALA A 39 -2.56 4.88 7.85
C ALA A 39 -3.46 4.26 6.76
N ILE A 40 -3.19 4.57 5.49
CA ILE A 40 -4.00 4.15 4.33
C ILE A 40 -3.08 3.73 3.19
N LEU A 41 -3.33 2.56 2.62
CA LEU A 41 -2.76 2.08 1.36
C LEU A 41 -3.84 2.19 0.27
N ILE A 42 -3.57 2.97 -0.77
CA ILE A 42 -4.49 3.09 -1.92
C ILE A 42 -4.01 2.14 -3.02
N SER A 43 -4.86 1.19 -3.42
CA SER A 43 -4.55 0.23 -4.48
C SER A 43 -5.80 -0.14 -5.27
N SER A 44 -5.66 -0.46 -6.55
CA SER A 44 -6.74 -1.07 -7.35
C SER A 44 -6.74 -2.60 -7.27
N ASP A 45 -5.78 -3.19 -6.58
CA ASP A 45 -5.65 -4.64 -6.41
C ASP A 45 -6.67 -5.17 -5.40
N LYS A 46 -7.52 -6.09 -5.87
CA LYS A 46 -8.59 -6.69 -5.08
C LYS A 46 -8.08 -7.70 -4.05
N ASP A 47 -6.94 -8.34 -4.32
CA ASP A 47 -6.37 -9.29 -3.37
C ASP A 47 -5.84 -8.57 -2.13
N LEU A 48 -5.34 -7.33 -2.29
CA LEU A 48 -4.99 -6.46 -1.17
C LEU A 48 -6.23 -5.97 -0.41
N HIS A 49 -7.35 -5.68 -1.10
CA HIS A 49 -8.58 -5.24 -0.43
C HIS A 49 -9.16 -6.29 0.52
N ALA A 50 -8.95 -7.58 0.24
CA ALA A 50 -9.37 -8.66 1.12
C ALA A 50 -8.67 -8.63 2.50
N LEU A 51 -7.55 -7.89 2.61
CA LEU A 51 -6.81 -7.72 3.85
C LEU A 51 -7.25 -6.49 4.64
N ASP A 52 -8.16 -5.65 4.13
CA ASP A 52 -8.64 -4.45 4.83
C ASP A 52 -9.50 -4.80 6.07
N PRO A 53 -9.18 -4.28 7.27
CA PRO A 53 -7.97 -3.54 7.65
C PRO A 53 -6.80 -4.47 7.96
N TRP A 54 -5.58 -4.06 7.57
CA TRP A 54 -4.38 -4.86 7.78
C TRP A 54 -3.41 -4.17 8.74
N ARG A 55 -3.20 -4.73 9.93
CA ARG A 55 -2.28 -4.18 10.97
C ARG A 55 -2.50 -2.69 11.27
N GLY A 56 -3.74 -2.23 11.23
CA GLY A 56 -4.09 -0.82 11.44
C GLY A 56 -4.02 0.07 10.18
N VAL A 57 -3.57 -0.47 9.05
CA VAL A 57 -3.58 0.19 7.74
C VAL A 57 -4.91 -0.11 7.04
N ARG A 58 -5.65 0.93 6.65
CA ARG A 58 -6.81 0.76 5.75
C ARG A 58 -6.34 0.55 4.33
N ILE A 59 -6.99 -0.34 3.59
CA ILE A 59 -6.68 -0.59 2.18
C ILE A 59 -7.90 -0.20 1.35
N LEU A 60 -7.78 0.85 0.55
CA LEU A 60 -8.89 1.44 -0.20
C LEU A 60 -8.60 1.45 -1.70
N SER A 61 -9.66 1.38 -2.50
CA SER A 61 -9.57 1.77 -3.90
C SER A 61 -9.42 3.29 -4.02
N PRO A 62 -8.89 3.82 -5.14
CA PRO A 62 -8.85 5.26 -5.37
C PRO A 62 -10.22 5.93 -5.22
N ALA A 63 -11.27 5.31 -5.77
CA ALA A 63 -12.64 5.80 -5.62
C ALA A 63 -13.14 5.72 -4.16
N GLY A 64 -12.79 4.64 -3.45
CA GLY A 64 -13.13 4.47 -2.04
C GLY A 64 -12.46 5.52 -1.15
N TYR A 65 -11.21 5.88 -1.43
CA TYR A 65 -10.51 6.94 -0.72
C TYR A 65 -11.18 8.31 -0.93
N LEU A 66 -11.55 8.63 -2.18
CA LEU A 66 -12.26 9.88 -2.48
C LEU A 66 -13.66 9.96 -1.84
N ALA A 67 -14.32 8.83 -1.61
CA ALA A 67 -15.64 8.79 -0.96
C ALA A 67 -15.58 8.79 0.58
N ALA A 68 -14.40 8.53 1.17
CA ALA A 68 -14.21 8.48 2.62
C ALA A 68 -13.88 9.85 3.24
N GLY A 69 -13.65 10.87 2.41
CA GLY A 69 -13.45 12.27 2.80
C GLY A 69 -14.52 13.17 2.22
#